data_AF-C5T7I2-F1
#
_entry.id   AF-C5T7I2-F1
#
_cell.length_a   1.000
_cell.length_b   1.000
_cell.length_c   1.000
_cell.angle_alpha   90.00
_cell.angle_beta   90.00
_cell.angle_gamma   90.00
#
_symmetry.space_group_name_H-M   'P 1'
#
loop_
_entity.id
_entity.type
_entity.pdbx_description
1 polymer ?
#
loop_
_entity_poly.entity_id
_entity_poly.type
_entity_poly.pdbx_seq_one_letter_code
_entity_poly.pdbx_strand_id
1 'polypeptide(L)'
;MRFIIAGAMFPALAATAREVPLTGPQIRATISGKYVTDEHHWGHKYFADGRVERSENGRQRSARWSVKGNQLCLLQPEISKDEPICYSVLRDGQELQYKDDAQFVVYWGLVRPMPKREP
;
A
#
# COMPACT_ATOMS: atom_id res chain seq x y z
N MET A 1 -43.03 39.96 -2.33
CA MET A 1 -42.47 38.95 -3.26
C MET A 1 -41.67 37.95 -2.42
N ARG A 2 -42.13 36.71 -2.24
CA ARG A 2 -41.40 35.66 -1.51
C ARG A 2 -40.86 34.67 -2.54
N PHE A 3 -39.54 34.57 -2.67
CA PHE A 3 -38.90 33.56 -3.50
C PHE A 3 -38.58 32.35 -2.63
N ILE A 4 -39.24 31.23 -2.87
CA ILE A 4 -38.92 29.94 -2.27
C ILE A 4 -37.90 29.28 -3.20
N ILE A 5 -36.64 29.20 -2.78
CA ILE A 5 -35.61 28.46 -3.50
C ILE A 5 -35.73 27.00 -3.04
N ALA A 6 -36.25 26.14 -3.92
CA ALA A 6 -36.24 24.70 -3.72
C ALA A 6 -34.80 24.19 -3.95
N GLY A 7 -34.11 23.83 -2.86
CA GLY A 7 -32.81 23.18 -2.93
C GLY A 7 -32.98 21.73 -3.39
N ALA A 8 -32.51 21.41 -4.60
CA ALA A 8 -32.39 20.03 -5.06
C ALA A 8 -31.25 19.34 -4.29
N MET A 9 -31.60 18.45 -3.36
CA MET A 9 -30.64 17.51 -2.77
C MET A 9 -30.33 16.43 -3.80
N PHE A 10 -29.17 16.55 -4.46
CA PHE A 10 -28.64 15.45 -5.26
C PHE A 10 -28.06 14.39 -4.32
N PRO A 11 -28.51 13.12 -4.41
CA PRO A 11 -27.88 12.05 -3.66
C PRO A 11 -26.48 11.83 -4.23
N ALA A 12 -25.45 12.03 -3.42
CA ALA A 12 -24.11 11.59 -3.76
C ALA A 12 -24.14 10.06 -3.83
N LEU A 13 -24.11 9.49 -5.04
CA LEU A 13 -23.81 8.08 -5.20
C LEU A 13 -22.39 7.86 -4.67
N ALA A 14 -22.28 7.19 -3.53
CA ALA A 14 -21.03 6.64 -3.06
C ALA A 14 -20.56 5.61 -4.10
N ALA A 15 -19.60 5.98 -4.94
CA ALA A 15 -18.93 5.03 -5.80
C ALA A 15 -18.22 4.02 -4.88
N THR A 16 -18.69 2.77 -4.86
CA THR A 16 -17.92 1.68 -4.26
C THR A 16 -16.63 1.58 -5.07
N ALA A 17 -15.52 2.04 -4.50
CA ALA A 17 -14.23 1.87 -5.15
C ALA A 17 -14.05 0.37 -5.43
N ARG A 18 -13.87 0.03 -6.71
CA ARG A 18 -13.55 -1.35 -7.09
C ARG A 18 -12.06 -1.52 -6.86
N GLU A 19 -11.69 -2.56 -6.11
CA GLU A 19 -10.29 -2.95 -5.99
C GLU A 19 -9.72 -3.21 -7.40
N VAL A 20 -8.64 -2.51 -7.76
CA VAL A 20 -7.96 -2.65 -9.05
C VAL A 20 -6.60 -3.31 -8.83
N PRO A 21 -6.37 -4.54 -9.30
CA PRO A 21 -5.06 -5.17 -9.24
C PRO A 21 -4.01 -4.36 -10.00
N LEU A 22 -2.82 -4.23 -9.42
CA LEU A 22 -1.69 -3.58 -10.05
C LEU A 22 -0.78 -4.59 -10.76
N THR A 23 -0.35 -4.23 -11.97
CA THR A 23 0.70 -4.95 -12.69
C THR A 23 2.07 -4.71 -12.07
N GLY A 24 3.05 -5.56 -12.37
CA GLY A 24 4.42 -5.41 -11.88
C GLY A 24 5.04 -4.02 -12.11
N PRO A 25 4.99 -3.46 -13.33
CA PRO A 25 5.46 -2.10 -13.59
C PRO A 25 4.72 -1.04 -12.77
N GLN A 26 3.39 -1.18 -12.58
CA GLN A 26 2.60 -0.26 -11.76
C GLN A 26 2.96 -0.36 -10.28
N ILE A 27 3.20 -1.56 -9.75
CA ILE A 27 3.69 -1.77 -8.37
C ILE A 27 5.01 -1.02 -8.20
N ARG A 28 5.98 -1.27 -9.09
CA ARG A 28 7.31 -0.64 -9.01
C ARG A 28 7.23 0.88 -9.06
N ALA A 29 6.44 1.43 -9.98
CA ALA A 29 6.24 2.87 -10.10
C ALA A 29 5.53 3.46 -8.87
N THR A 30 4.63 2.71 -8.26
CA THR A 30 3.85 3.15 -7.11
C THR A 30 4.68 3.23 -5.82
N ILE A 31 5.53 2.24 -5.55
CA ILE A 31 6.16 2.12 -4.22
C ILE A 31 7.65 2.49 -4.19
N SER A 32 8.35 2.48 -5.33
CA SER A 32 9.80 2.75 -5.34
C SER A 32 10.11 4.17 -4.82
N GLY A 33 10.91 4.25 -3.76
CA GLY A 33 11.23 5.53 -3.10
C GLY A 33 10.07 6.12 -2.29
N LYS A 34 9.10 5.30 -1.87
CA LYS A 34 7.91 5.73 -1.12
C LYS A 34 7.78 5.04 0.23
N TYR A 35 6.91 5.58 1.06
CA TYR A 35 6.51 5.02 2.33
C TYR A 35 5.05 4.56 2.23
N VAL A 36 4.77 3.28 2.47
CA VAL A 36 3.38 2.76 2.51
C VAL A 36 3.04 2.47 3.96
N THR A 37 1.93 2.99 4.47
CA THR A 37 1.61 2.95 5.91
C THR A 37 0.12 3.10 6.16
N ASP A 38 -0.37 2.55 7.28
CA ASP A 38 -1.69 2.88 7.84
C ASP A 38 -1.65 4.13 8.75
N GLU A 39 -0.49 4.79 8.83
CA GLU A 39 -0.18 5.95 9.68
C GLU A 39 -0.20 5.67 11.19
N HIS A 40 -0.37 4.41 11.61
CA HIS A 40 -0.56 4.04 13.01
C HIS A 40 0.23 2.79 13.41
N HIS A 41 -0.16 1.60 12.93
CA HIS A 41 0.35 0.33 13.43
C HIS A 41 1.53 -0.20 12.61
N TRP A 42 1.62 0.19 11.35
CA TRP A 42 2.67 -0.30 10.47
C TRP A 42 3.09 0.70 9.39
N GLY A 43 4.30 0.50 8.87
CA GLY A 43 4.75 1.20 7.68
C GLY A 43 6.01 0.60 7.07
N HIS A 44 6.04 0.61 5.74
CA HIS A 44 7.12 0.07 4.92
C HIS A 44 7.76 1.18 4.07
N LYS A 45 9.04 1.46 4.30
CA LYS A 45 9.85 2.37 3.50
C LYS A 45 10.53 1.59 2.39
N TYR A 46 10.04 1.71 1.16
CA TYR A 46 10.59 1.04 -0.01
C TYR A 46 11.65 1.91 -0.68
N PHE A 47 12.91 1.53 -0.54
CA PHE A 47 14.03 2.23 -1.18
C PHE A 47 14.21 1.77 -2.63
N ALA A 48 14.64 2.68 -3.50
CA ALA A 48 14.82 2.39 -4.93
C ALA A 48 15.92 1.33 -5.22
N ASP A 49 16.84 1.11 -4.28
CA ASP A 49 17.91 0.09 -4.34
C ASP A 49 17.44 -1.34 -3.98
N GLY A 50 16.13 -1.51 -3.75
CA GLY A 50 15.53 -2.78 -3.38
C GLY A 50 15.62 -3.10 -1.89
N ARG A 51 16.06 -2.18 -1.02
CA ARG A 51 15.89 -2.33 0.43
C ARG A 51 14.48 -1.92 0.87
N VAL A 52 13.98 -2.55 1.92
CA VAL A 52 12.75 -2.13 2.61
C VAL A 52 12.98 -2.11 4.11
N GLU A 53 12.64 -1.01 4.77
CA GLU A 53 12.53 -0.96 6.23
C GLU A 53 11.06 -1.13 6.60
N ARG A 54 10.76 -2.09 7.47
CA ARG A 54 9.42 -2.39 7.95
C ARG A 54 9.31 -2.03 9.41
N SER A 55 8.30 -1.25 9.77
CA SER A 55 7.86 -1.02 11.13
C SER A 55 6.50 -1.68 11.28
N GLU A 56 6.36 -2.65 12.18
CA GLU A 56 5.11 -3.38 12.39
C GLU A 56 4.94 -3.64 13.88
N ASN A 57 3.84 -3.18 14.47
CA ASN A 57 3.52 -3.41 15.88
C ASN A 57 4.70 -3.06 16.82
N GLY A 58 5.36 -1.92 16.56
CA GLY A 58 6.50 -1.42 17.34
C GLY A 58 7.83 -2.14 17.09
N ARG A 59 7.92 -3.04 16.10
CA ARG A 59 9.16 -3.72 15.73
C ARG A 59 9.67 -3.23 14.38
N GLN A 60 10.92 -2.78 14.35
CA GLN A 60 11.60 -2.44 13.11
C GLN A 60 12.42 -3.61 12.58
N ARG A 61 12.32 -3.85 11.28
CA ARG A 61 12.96 -4.96 10.54
C ARG A 61 13.46 -4.47 9.20
N SER A 62 14.63 -4.94 8.77
CA SER A 62 15.21 -4.65 7.46
C SER A 62 15.08 -5.86 6.54
N ALA A 63 14.61 -5.64 5.32
CA ALA A 63 14.50 -6.68 4.33
C ALA A 63 14.87 -6.14 2.94
N ARG A 64 14.76 -7.01 1.94
CA ARG A 64 14.80 -6.59 0.54
C ARG A 64 13.41 -6.71 -0.07
N TRP A 65 13.14 -5.97 -1.13
CA TRP A 65 11.92 -6.12 -1.92
C TRP A 65 12.26 -6.26 -3.39
N SER A 66 11.39 -6.96 -4.10
CA SER A 66 11.41 -7.03 -5.56
C SER A 66 9.99 -7.16 -6.10
N VAL A 67 9.84 -7.00 -7.41
CA VAL A 67 8.60 -7.32 -8.10
C VAL A 67 8.87 -8.53 -8.98
N LYS A 68 8.10 -9.61 -8.78
CA LYS A 68 8.14 -10.83 -9.59
C LYS A 68 6.78 -10.99 -10.27
N GLY A 69 6.75 -10.95 -11.61
CA GLY A 69 5.47 -10.88 -12.34
C GLY A 69 4.63 -9.68 -11.88
N ASN A 70 3.42 -9.95 -11.39
CA ASN A 70 2.50 -8.94 -10.84
C ASN A 70 2.43 -8.94 -9.31
N GLN A 71 3.45 -9.47 -8.63
CA GLN A 71 3.48 -9.54 -7.17
C GLN A 71 4.63 -8.73 -6.58
N LEU A 72 4.37 -8.14 -5.41
CA LEU A 72 5.37 -7.54 -4.54
C LEU A 72 5.93 -8.63 -3.64
N CYS A 73 7.23 -8.93 -3.75
CA CYS A 73 7.89 -9.93 -2.93
C CYS A 73 8.82 -9.27 -1.93
N LEU A 74 8.63 -9.58 -0.65
CA LEU A 74 9.55 -9.22 0.42
C LEU A 74 10.50 -10.41 0.64
N LEU A 75 11.79 -10.11 0.62
CA LEU A 75 12.90 -11.05 0.49
C LEU A 75 13.68 -11.14 1.82
N GLN A 76 14.43 -12.23 1.94
CA GLN A 76 15.33 -12.59 3.04
C GLN A 76 16.27 -11.45 3.52
N PRO A 77 16.74 -11.52 4.78
CA PRO A 77 16.67 -12.68 5.69
C PRO A 77 15.55 -12.66 6.74
N GLU A 78 14.79 -11.57 6.89
CA GLU A 78 13.96 -11.36 8.10
C GLU A 78 12.48 -11.78 8.00
N ILE A 79 12.06 -12.42 6.90
CA ILE A 79 10.63 -12.68 6.61
C ILE A 79 10.28 -14.17 6.56
N SER A 80 11.13 -15.00 5.95
CA SER A 80 11.07 -16.47 6.03
C SER A 80 12.46 -17.01 5.70
N LYS A 81 12.86 -18.11 6.37
CA LYS A 81 14.16 -18.76 6.12
C LYS A 81 14.16 -19.55 4.81
N ASP A 82 12.98 -19.89 4.30
CA ASP A 82 12.83 -20.87 3.23
C ASP A 82 12.46 -20.18 1.90
N GLU A 83 11.54 -19.21 1.89
CA GLU A 83 11.06 -18.58 0.65
C GLU A 83 10.64 -17.10 0.83
N PRO A 84 10.72 -16.26 -0.22
CA PRO A 84 10.14 -14.91 -0.20
C PRO A 84 8.63 -14.94 0.05
N ILE A 85 8.09 -13.98 0.81
CA ILE A 85 6.64 -13.78 0.87
C ILE A 85 6.24 -12.79 -0.22
N CYS A 86 5.34 -13.21 -1.10
CA CYS A 86 4.85 -12.42 -2.22
C CYS A 86 3.37 -12.06 -2.03
N TYR A 87 3.01 -10.83 -2.39
CA TYR A 87 1.66 -10.30 -2.26
C TYR A 87 1.13 -9.84 -3.61
N SER A 88 -0.15 -10.10 -3.86
CA SER A 88 -0.90 -9.35 -4.85
C SER A 88 -1.14 -7.93 -4.32
N VAL A 89 -0.94 -6.91 -5.16
CA VAL A 89 -1.16 -5.51 -4.77
C VAL A 89 -2.35 -4.96 -5.51
N LEU A 90 -3.32 -4.44 -4.77
CA LEU A 90 -4.52 -3.84 -5.31
C LEU A 90 -4.59 -2.37 -4.89
N ARG A 91 -5.16 -1.54 -5.75
CA ARG A 91 -5.56 -0.17 -5.43
C ARG A 91 -7.03 -0.18 -5.03
N ASP A 92 -7.32 0.35 -3.86
CA ASP A 92 -8.70 0.61 -3.41
C ASP A 92 -8.82 2.09 -3.04
N GLY A 93 -9.49 2.86 -3.91
CA GLY A 93 -9.50 4.32 -3.81
C GLY A 93 -8.08 4.90 -3.80
N GLN A 94 -7.67 5.48 -2.67
CA GLN A 94 -6.33 6.05 -2.49
C GLN A 94 -5.33 5.06 -1.86
N GLU A 95 -5.83 3.96 -1.30
CA GLU A 95 -5.05 3.00 -0.52
C GLU A 95 -4.54 1.85 -1.39
N LEU A 96 -3.45 1.24 -0.94
CA LEU A 96 -3.01 -0.05 -1.40
C LEU A 96 -3.47 -1.12 -0.44
N GLN A 97 -3.89 -2.27 -0.98
CA GLN A 97 -4.07 -3.50 -0.23
C GLN A 97 -3.06 -4.54 -0.71
N TYR A 98 -2.39 -5.20 0.23
CA TYR A 98 -1.51 -6.34 -0.05
C TYR A 98 -2.25 -7.61 0.37
N LYS A 99 -2.52 -8.48 -0.60
CA LYS A 99 -3.21 -9.76 -0.38
C LYS A 99 -2.23 -10.92 -0.48
N ASP A 100 -2.30 -11.83 0.48
CA ASP A 100 -1.54 -13.10 0.44
C ASP A 100 -2.13 -14.07 -0.60
N ASP A 101 -1.55 -15.27 -0.68
CA ASP A 101 -2.00 -16.30 -1.62
C ASP A 101 -3.43 -16.79 -1.32
N ALA A 102 -3.87 -16.70 -0.06
CA ALA A 102 -5.23 -17.00 0.37
C ALA A 102 -6.21 -15.83 0.15
N GLN A 103 -5.76 -14.74 -0.47
CA GLN A 103 -6.52 -13.52 -0.75
C GLN A 103 -6.93 -12.71 0.49
N PHE A 104 -6.32 -12.96 1.65
CA PHE A 104 -6.53 -12.13 2.83
C PHE A 104 -5.72 -10.84 2.73
N VAL A 105 -6.34 -9.72 3.11
CA VAL A 105 -5.64 -8.43 3.23
C VAL A 105 -4.73 -8.50 4.45
N VAL A 106 -3.42 -8.53 4.20
CA VAL A 106 -2.40 -8.54 5.25
C VAL A 106 -1.97 -7.12 5.61
N TYR A 107 -1.94 -6.24 4.60
CA TYR A 107 -1.61 -4.82 4.78
C TYR A 107 -2.57 -3.96 3.98
N TRP A 108 -2.97 -2.84 4.56
CA TRP A 108 -3.72 -1.79 3.88
C TRP A 108 -3.18 -0.41 4.25
N GLY A 109 -3.09 0.51 3.31
CA GLY A 109 -2.58 1.83 3.67
C GLY A 109 -2.26 2.75 2.51
N LEU A 110 -1.84 3.96 2.87
CA LEU A 110 -1.61 5.06 1.96
C LEU A 110 -0.18 5.06 1.47
N VAL A 111 0.00 5.50 0.23
CA VAL A 111 1.33 5.80 -0.33
C VAL A 111 1.69 7.24 0.01
N ARG A 112 2.73 7.42 0.81
CA ARG A 112 3.26 8.70 1.26
C ARG A 112 4.65 8.97 0.68
N PRO A 113 5.08 10.25 0.60
CA PRO A 113 6.47 10.59 0.41
C PRO A 113 7.35 9.91 1.48
N MET A 114 8.58 9.56 1.11
CA MET A 114 9.54 9.04 2.09
C MET A 114 9.74 10.08 3.21
N PRO A 115 9.61 9.71 4.50
CA PRO A 115 9.87 10.64 5.58
C PRO A 115 11.31 11.14 5.49
N LYS A 116 11.50 12.44 5.77
CA LYS A 116 12.85 12.99 5.91
C LYS A 116 13.53 12.25 7.06
N ARG A 117 14.81 11.90 6.90
CA ARG A 117 15.61 11.45 8.04
C ARG A 117 15.60 12.59 9.06
N GLU A 118 15.19 12.31 10.28
CA GLU A 118 15.45 13.24 11.38
C GLU A 118 16.98 13.35 11.55
N PRO A 119 17.51 14.57 11.77
CA PRO A 119 18.94 14.80 11.97
C PRO A 119 19.53 14.00 13.13
#